data_AF-A0A350QF65-F1
#
_entry.id   AF-A0A350QF65-F1
#
_cell.length_a   1.000
_cell.length_b   1.000
_cell.length_c   1.000
_cell.angle_alpha   90.00
_cell.angle_beta   90.00
_cell.angle_gamma   90.00
#
_symmetry.space_group_name_H-M   'P 1'
#
loop_
_entity.id
_entity.type
_entity.pdbx_description
1 polymer ?
#
loop_
_entity_poly.entity_id
_entity_poly.type
_entity_poly.pdbx_seq_one_letter_code
_entity_poly.pdbx_strand_id
1 'polypeptide(L)'
;ISEHIDGAYTGELSGALINEAGASFVLAGHSERRQYHGESDQLICAKIKQAIDAGLTPVLCIGETLAERQQENTEQVIAKQLAAVYASHPELLVKSVIAYEPVWAIGTGESATPEQAQATHAFIRRELAKYDSAAAAKVRILYGG
;
A
#
# COMPACT_ATOMS: atom_id res chain seq x y z
N ILE A 1 6.26 -10.56 -1.52
CA ILE A 1 7.56 -10.37 -2.21
C ILE A 1 8.62 -9.96 -1.20
N SER A 2 9.85 -10.44 -1.38
CA SER A 2 11.05 -10.01 -0.64
C SER A 2 11.52 -8.62 -1.07
N GLU A 3 12.27 -7.92 -0.22
CA GLU A 3 13.04 -6.74 -0.64
C GLU A 3 14.36 -7.11 -1.34
N HIS A 4 14.74 -8.39 -1.29
CA HIS A 4 15.97 -8.92 -1.86
C HIS A 4 15.72 -9.54 -3.24
N ILE A 5 16.69 -9.33 -4.15
CA ILE A 5 16.67 -9.90 -5.50
C ILE A 5 16.98 -11.41 -5.45
N ASP A 6 18.00 -11.77 -4.67
CA ASP A 6 18.46 -13.13 -4.39
C ASP A 6 19.17 -13.18 -3.02
N GLY A 7 19.66 -14.37 -2.65
CA GLY A 7 20.47 -14.56 -1.44
C GLY A 7 19.88 -15.52 -0.41
N ALA A 8 20.53 -15.61 0.75
CA ALA A 8 20.21 -16.55 1.82
C ALA A 8 19.04 -16.07 2.70
N TYR A 9 17.86 -15.93 2.10
CA TYR A 9 16.62 -15.49 2.75
C TYR A 9 15.58 -16.62 2.75
N THR A 10 15.85 -17.65 3.56
CA THR A 10 15.03 -18.86 3.60
C THR A 10 13.55 -18.55 3.87
N GLY A 11 12.68 -19.03 2.98
CA GLY A 11 11.23 -18.85 3.09
C GLY A 11 10.69 -17.59 2.41
N GLU A 12 11.55 -16.71 1.90
CA GLU A 12 11.12 -15.56 1.11
C GLU A 12 11.04 -15.87 -0.39
N LEU A 13 10.20 -15.12 -1.10
CA LEU A 13 10.05 -15.20 -2.55
C LEU A 13 10.51 -13.89 -3.20
N SER A 14 11.52 -13.98 -4.07
CA SER A 14 11.98 -12.84 -4.87
C SER A 14 10.94 -12.45 -5.93
N GLY A 15 11.05 -11.23 -6.43
CA GLY A 15 10.18 -10.75 -7.51
C GLY A 15 10.30 -11.59 -8.78
N ALA A 16 11.51 -12.04 -9.12
CA ALA A 16 11.76 -12.87 -10.28
C ALA A 16 11.01 -14.21 -10.21
N LEU A 17 11.06 -14.90 -9.06
CA LEU A 17 10.33 -16.16 -8.86
C LEU A 17 8.81 -15.98 -8.94
N ILE A 18 8.30 -14.88 -8.38
CA ILE A 18 6.87 -14.55 -8.43
C ILE A 18 6.41 -14.29 -9.88
N ASN A 19 7.22 -13.55 -10.66
CA ASN A 19 6.93 -13.28 -12.05
C ASN A 19 7.05 -14.54 -12.93
N GLU A 20 8.06 -15.39 -12.69
CA GLU A 20 8.23 -16.69 -13.38
C GLU A 20 7.04 -17.62 -13.12
N ALA A 21 6.46 -17.59 -11.92
CA ALA A 21 5.25 -18.32 -11.59
C ALA A 21 3.98 -17.77 -12.30
N GLY A 22 4.09 -16.67 -13.05
CA GLY A 22 3.02 -16.10 -13.88
C GLY A 22 2.16 -15.05 -13.17
N ALA A 23 2.54 -14.58 -11.98
CA ALA A 23 1.81 -13.51 -11.31
C ALA A 23 2.08 -12.15 -11.98
N SER A 24 1.06 -11.29 -12.04
CA SER A 24 1.21 -9.90 -12.53
C SER A 24 1.10 -8.85 -11.44
N PHE A 25 0.59 -9.23 -10.26
CA PHE A 25 0.36 -8.34 -9.13
C PHE A 25 0.93 -8.93 -7.85
N VAL A 26 1.32 -8.07 -6.92
CA VAL A 26 1.72 -8.48 -5.57
C VAL A 26 1.30 -7.46 -4.53
N LEU A 27 0.78 -7.92 -3.39
CA LEU A 27 0.46 -7.07 -2.25
C LEU A 27 1.74 -6.65 -1.52
N ALA A 28 1.78 -5.39 -1.08
CA ALA A 28 2.83 -4.84 -0.24
C ALA A 28 2.22 -3.96 0.86
N GLY A 29 2.65 -4.17 2.10
CA GLY A 29 2.19 -3.38 3.24
C GLY A 29 0.77 -3.69 3.73
N HIS A 30 0.25 -4.90 3.46
CA HIS A 30 -1.04 -5.34 4.02
C HIS A 30 -1.06 -5.17 5.54
N SER A 31 -2.20 -4.78 6.09
CA SER A 31 -2.39 -4.52 7.53
C SER A 31 -1.82 -5.63 8.44
N GLU A 32 -2.10 -6.90 8.15
CA GLU A 32 -1.57 -8.06 8.87
C GLU A 32 -0.04 -8.13 8.85
N ARG A 33 0.60 -7.76 7.74
CA ARG A 33 2.07 -7.76 7.65
C ARG A 33 2.69 -6.60 8.43
N ARG A 34 2.05 -5.44 8.42
CA ARG A 34 2.46 -4.32 9.28
C ARG A 34 2.37 -4.69 10.76
N GLN A 35 1.25 -5.29 11.17
CA GLN A 35 0.97 -5.60 12.57
C GLN A 35 1.75 -6.82 13.09
N TYR A 36 1.70 -7.95 12.38
CA TYR A 36 2.24 -9.22 12.88
C TYR A 36 3.67 -9.49 12.44
N HIS A 37 4.12 -8.87 11.34
CA HIS A 37 5.47 -9.03 10.81
C HIS A 37 6.33 -7.76 10.94
N GLY A 38 5.80 -6.67 11.50
CA GLY A 38 6.54 -5.45 11.76
C GLY A 38 7.04 -4.74 10.50
N GLU A 39 6.34 -4.89 9.37
CA GLU A 39 6.76 -4.23 8.13
C GLU A 39 6.65 -2.71 8.23
N SER A 40 7.81 -2.05 8.25
CA SER A 40 7.92 -0.59 8.26
C SER A 40 7.65 0.00 6.87
N ASP A 41 7.32 1.29 6.82
CA ASP A 41 7.15 1.99 5.54
C ASP A 41 8.40 1.90 4.66
N GLN A 42 9.60 1.92 5.27
CA GLN A 42 10.87 1.76 4.55
C GLN A 42 10.97 0.39 3.87
N LEU A 43 10.66 -0.69 4.61
CA LEU A 43 10.68 -2.05 4.06
C LEU A 43 9.63 -2.22 2.95
N ILE A 44 8.44 -1.64 3.14
CA ILE A 44 7.37 -1.68 2.15
C ILE A 44 7.79 -0.95 0.86
N CYS A 45 8.44 0.21 0.97
CA CYS A 45 9.00 0.92 -0.19
C CYS A 45 10.03 0.05 -0.94
N ALA A 46 10.92 -0.64 -0.22
CA ALA A 46 11.90 -1.54 -0.83
C ALA A 46 11.22 -2.70 -1.58
N LYS A 47 10.17 -3.29 -1.00
CA LYS A 47 9.36 -4.35 -1.63
C LYS A 47 8.59 -3.88 -2.87
N ILE A 48 8.02 -2.68 -2.83
CA ILE A 48 7.33 -2.06 -3.97
C ILE A 48 8.31 -1.82 -5.11
N LYS A 49 9.50 -1.30 -4.80
CA LYS A 49 10.56 -1.13 -5.79
C LYS A 49 10.97 -2.46 -6.42
N GLN A 50 11.21 -3.50 -5.62
CA GLN A 50 11.53 -4.83 -6.13
C GLN A 50 10.43 -5.41 -7.02
N ALA A 51 9.15 -5.21 -6.65
CA ALA A 51 8.03 -5.66 -7.47
C ALA A 51 8.08 -5.01 -8.86
N ILE A 52 8.24 -3.70 -8.90
CA ILE A 52 8.31 -2.93 -10.16
C ILE A 52 9.52 -3.36 -11.00
N ASP A 53 10.70 -3.48 -10.38
CA ASP A 53 11.94 -3.87 -11.08
C ASP A 53 11.85 -5.30 -11.64
N ALA A 54 11.08 -6.18 -10.99
CA ALA A 54 10.79 -7.53 -11.45
C ALA A 54 9.64 -7.63 -12.48
N GLY A 55 9.03 -6.51 -12.88
CA GLY A 55 7.92 -6.48 -13.86
C GLY A 55 6.53 -6.75 -13.28
N LEU A 56 6.39 -6.75 -11.95
CA LEU A 56 5.11 -6.92 -11.25
C LEU A 56 4.46 -5.56 -10.97
N THR A 57 3.12 -5.53 -10.90
CA THR A 57 2.37 -4.37 -10.42
C THR A 57 2.14 -4.48 -8.90
N PRO A 58 2.79 -3.65 -8.07
CA PRO A 58 2.51 -3.64 -6.64
C PRO A 58 1.11 -3.10 -6.35
N VAL A 59 0.45 -3.72 -5.37
CA VAL A 59 -0.76 -3.23 -4.72
C VAL A 59 -0.33 -2.78 -3.31
N LEU A 60 -0.16 -1.47 -3.15
CA LEU A 60 0.21 -0.83 -1.89
C LEU A 60 -1.01 -0.73 -1.00
N CYS A 61 -0.97 -1.44 0.13
CA CYS A 61 -2.01 -1.38 1.15
C CYS A 61 -1.71 -0.28 2.17
N ILE A 62 -2.71 0.56 2.42
CA ILE A 62 -2.66 1.69 3.36
C ILE A 62 -3.96 1.78 4.14
N GLY A 63 -3.91 2.34 5.34
CA GLY A 63 -5.08 2.50 6.19
C GLY A 63 -4.72 2.71 7.64
N GLU A 64 -5.74 3.09 8.40
CA GLU A 64 -5.68 3.39 9.82
C GLU A 64 -6.28 2.26 10.67
N THR A 65 -5.79 2.17 11.91
CA THR A 65 -6.35 1.34 12.97
C THR A 65 -7.60 1.97 13.59
N LEU A 66 -8.37 1.18 14.34
CA LEU A 66 -9.54 1.67 15.08
C LEU A 66 -9.17 2.82 16.04
N ALA A 67 -8.04 2.68 16.74
CA ALA A 67 -7.57 3.68 17.69
C ALA A 67 -7.22 5.01 17.00
N GLU A 68 -6.54 4.94 15.85
CA GLU A 68 -6.22 6.13 15.05
C GLU A 68 -7.50 6.79 14.51
N ARG A 69 -8.47 6.01 14.04
CA ARG A 69 -9.77 6.53 13.59
C ARG A 69 -10.55 7.22 14.71
N GLN A 70 -10.62 6.60 15.89
CA GLN A 70 -11.30 7.17 17.06
C GLN A 70 -10.64 8.48 17.55
N GLN A 71 -9.37 8.70 17.19
CA GLN A 71 -8.64 9.93 17.43
C GLN A 71 -8.69 10.90 16.23
N GLU A 72 -9.53 10.61 15.22
CA GLU A 72 -9.68 11.42 14.00
C GLU A 72 -8.38 11.54 13.17
N ASN A 73 -7.46 10.58 13.31
CA ASN A 73 -6.15 10.58 12.67
C ASN A 73 -6.09 9.86 11.31
N THR A 74 -7.23 9.41 10.76
CA THR A 74 -7.29 8.66 9.48
C THR A 74 -6.51 9.36 8.37
N GLU A 75 -6.78 10.65 8.12
CA GLU A 75 -6.09 11.41 7.07
C GLU A 75 -4.59 11.54 7.34
N GLN A 76 -4.19 11.75 8.60
CA GLN A 76 -2.79 11.89 8.99
C GLN A 76 -1.99 10.59 8.75
N VAL A 77 -2.56 9.44 9.13
CA VAL A 77 -1.93 8.13 8.94
C VAL A 77 -1.74 7.84 7.46
N ILE A 78 -2.79 8.03 6.66
CA ILE A 78 -2.74 7.82 5.22
C ILE A 78 -1.73 8.76 4.55
N ALA A 79 -1.72 10.04 4.91
CA ALA A 79 -0.77 11.00 4.38
C ALA A 79 0.68 10.61 4.70
N LYS A 80 0.94 10.14 5.92
CA LYS A 80 2.27 9.65 6.33
C LYS A 80 2.71 8.44 5.50
N GLN A 81 1.84 7.46 5.31
CA GLN A 81 2.15 6.26 4.53
C GLN A 81 2.43 6.60 3.06
N LEU A 82 1.63 7.49 2.45
CA LEU A 82 1.86 7.96 1.08
C LEU A 82 3.14 8.79 0.96
N ALA A 83 3.39 9.68 1.93
CA ALA A 83 4.60 10.51 1.97
C ALA A 83 5.87 9.67 2.07
N ALA A 84 5.84 8.57 2.83
CA ALA A 84 6.99 7.68 2.94
C ALA A 84 7.37 7.04 1.58
N VAL A 85 6.37 6.59 0.81
CA VAL A 85 6.59 6.05 -0.54
C VAL A 85 7.10 7.13 -1.49
N TYR A 86 6.48 8.31 -1.47
CA TYR A 86 6.91 9.43 -2.31
C TYR A 86 8.34 9.88 -1.99
N ALA A 87 8.69 10.00 -0.71
CA ALA A 87 10.01 10.42 -0.26
C ALA A 87 11.10 9.37 -0.59
N SER A 88 10.74 8.09 -0.65
CA SER A 88 11.64 7.06 -1.18
C SER A 88 11.88 7.31 -2.66
N HIS A 89 10.81 7.26 -3.47
CA HIS A 89 10.85 7.34 -4.92
C HIS A 89 9.47 7.75 -5.46
N PRO A 90 9.29 8.96 -5.99
CA PRO A 90 8.00 9.47 -6.49
C PRO A 90 7.29 8.53 -7.49
N GLU A 91 8.05 7.89 -8.36
CA GLU A 91 7.52 7.04 -9.44
C GLU A 91 6.85 5.76 -8.94
N LEU A 92 7.12 5.34 -7.70
CA LEU A 92 6.53 4.12 -7.14
C LEU A 92 5.02 4.24 -7.01
N LEU A 93 4.51 5.41 -6.60
CA LEU A 93 3.07 5.63 -6.44
C LEU A 93 2.33 5.51 -7.78
N VAL A 94 2.91 6.05 -8.86
CA VAL A 94 2.30 6.03 -10.19
C VAL A 94 2.27 4.63 -10.81
N LYS A 95 3.25 3.81 -10.45
CA LYS A 95 3.37 2.41 -10.89
C LYS A 95 2.64 1.42 -9.99
N SER A 96 2.03 1.89 -8.90
CA SER A 96 1.29 1.07 -7.95
C SER A 96 -0.22 1.19 -8.14
N VAL A 97 -0.94 0.16 -7.69
CA VAL A 97 -2.34 0.28 -7.28
C VAL A 97 -2.35 0.59 -5.79
N ILE A 98 -3.26 1.45 -5.33
CA ILE A 98 -3.46 1.71 -3.91
C ILE A 98 -4.70 0.93 -3.45
N ALA A 99 -4.57 0.16 -2.38
CA ALA A 99 -5.68 -0.45 -1.67
C ALA A 99 -5.85 0.25 -0.31
N TYR A 100 -6.99 0.92 -0.12
CA TYR A 100 -7.37 1.48 1.17
C TYR A 100 -8.04 0.39 2.02
N GLU A 101 -7.38 0.04 3.11
CA GLU A 101 -7.72 -1.03 4.04
C GLU A 101 -8.03 -0.41 5.41
N PRO A 102 -9.28 0.00 5.69
CA PRO A 102 -9.67 0.40 7.04
C PRO A 102 -9.46 -0.79 7.99
N VAL A 103 -8.36 -0.82 8.74
CA VAL A 103 -7.94 -2.01 9.51
C VAL A 103 -9.00 -2.43 10.52
N TRP A 104 -9.77 -1.46 11.02
CA TRP A 104 -10.89 -1.68 11.93
C TRP A 104 -12.10 -2.41 11.31
N ALA A 105 -12.20 -2.48 9.98
CA ALA A 105 -13.24 -3.20 9.24
C ALA A 105 -12.79 -4.56 8.71
N ILE A 106 -11.52 -4.95 8.91
CA ILE A 106 -10.99 -6.22 8.39
C ILE A 106 -11.25 -7.34 9.39
N GLY A 107 -12.11 -8.29 9.02
CA GLY A 107 -12.38 -9.48 9.84
C GLY A 107 -13.14 -9.22 11.14
N THR A 108 -13.65 -8.00 11.35
CA THR A 108 -14.40 -7.60 12.55
C THR A 108 -15.92 -7.77 12.39
N GLY A 109 -16.40 -7.95 11.16
CA GLY A 109 -17.83 -7.93 10.84
C GLY A 109 -18.42 -6.53 10.74
N GLU A 110 -17.64 -5.49 11.06
CA GLU A 110 -17.94 -4.10 10.75
C GLU A 110 -17.39 -3.76 9.36
N SER A 111 -18.13 -2.96 8.60
CA SER A 111 -17.71 -2.49 7.27
C SER A 111 -17.83 -0.98 7.21
N ALA A 112 -16.89 -0.33 6.51
CA ALA A 112 -17.04 1.10 6.26
C ALA A 112 -18.24 1.31 5.33
N THR A 113 -19.03 2.36 5.59
CA THR A 113 -20.09 2.72 4.66
C THR A 113 -19.49 3.19 3.33
N PRO A 114 -20.21 3.07 2.20
CA PRO A 114 -19.73 3.60 0.92
C PRO A 114 -19.30 5.07 0.97
N GLU A 115 -19.97 5.89 1.79
CA GLU A 115 -19.64 7.31 2.00
C GLU A 115 -18.32 7.48 2.73
N GLN A 116 -18.04 6.65 3.75
CA GLN A 116 -16.77 6.65 4.47
C GLN A 116 -15.62 6.22 3.55
N ALA A 117 -15.82 5.15 2.77
CA ALA A 117 -14.85 4.68 1.78
C ALA A 117 -14.56 5.77 0.73
N GLN A 118 -15.62 6.40 0.20
CA GLN A 118 -15.49 7.46 -0.79
C GLN A 118 -14.80 8.71 -0.24
N ALA A 119 -15.09 9.12 1.00
CA ALA A 119 -14.42 10.25 1.64
C ALA A 119 -12.90 10.00 1.74
N THR A 120 -12.50 8.81 2.18
CA THR A 120 -11.08 8.45 2.26
C THR A 120 -10.43 8.30 0.88
N HIS A 121 -11.11 7.71 -0.11
CA HIS A 121 -10.61 7.65 -1.48
C HIS A 121 -10.40 9.04 -2.09
N ALA A 122 -11.33 9.97 -1.86
CA ALA A 122 -11.21 11.36 -2.29
C ALA A 122 -10.04 12.06 -1.59
N PHE A 123 -9.83 11.80 -0.29
CA PHE A 123 -8.66 12.26 0.44
C PHE A 123 -7.36 11.74 -0.16
N ILE A 124 -7.21 10.42 -0.35
CA ILE A 124 -6.02 9.81 -0.95
C ILE A 124 -5.70 10.46 -2.30
N ARG A 125 -6.72 10.64 -3.15
CA ARG A 125 -6.53 11.28 -4.46
C ARG A 125 -6.08 12.74 -4.34
N ARG A 126 -6.66 13.50 -3.41
CA ARG A 126 -6.25 14.88 -3.12
C ARG A 126 -4.82 14.95 -2.60
N GLU A 127 -4.44 14.01 -1.75
CA GLU A 127 -3.08 13.93 -1.19
C GLU A 127 -2.05 13.62 -2.28
N LEU A 128 -2.32 12.63 -3.13
CA LEU A 128 -1.49 12.32 -4.30
C LEU A 128 -1.32 13.51 -5.23
N ALA A 129 -2.38 14.30 -5.43
CA ALA A 129 -2.35 15.46 -6.32
C ALA A 129 -1.44 16.59 -5.84
N LYS A 130 -1.08 16.62 -4.54
CA LYS A 130 -0.06 17.55 -4.02
C LYS A 130 1.34 17.22 -4.53
N TYR A 131 1.58 15.96 -4.87
CA TYR A 131 2.86 15.46 -5.35
C TYR A 131 2.93 15.45 -6.88
N ASP A 132 1.91 14.84 -7.52
CA ASP A 132 1.77 14.76 -8.97
C ASP A 132 0.28 14.66 -9.33
N SER A 133 -0.27 15.75 -9.84
CA SER A 133 -1.70 15.84 -10.22
C SER A 133 -2.07 14.94 -11.40
N ALA A 134 -1.15 14.71 -12.34
CA ALA A 134 -1.39 13.85 -13.50
C ALA A 134 -1.38 12.37 -13.10
N ALA A 135 -0.46 11.99 -12.21
CA ALA A 135 -0.46 10.65 -11.62
C ALA A 135 -1.69 10.40 -10.75
N ALA A 136 -2.06 11.37 -9.90
CA ALA A 136 -3.23 11.25 -9.03
C ALA A 136 -4.53 10.98 -9.80
N ALA A 137 -4.66 11.46 -11.04
CA ALA A 137 -5.81 11.16 -11.90
C ALA A 137 -5.82 9.72 -12.44
N LYS A 138 -4.65 9.07 -12.55
CA LYS A 138 -4.47 7.75 -13.17
C LYS A 138 -4.35 6.62 -12.15
N VAL A 139 -3.87 6.90 -10.95
CA VAL A 139 -3.71 5.89 -9.90
C VAL A 139 -5.08 5.28 -9.57
N ARG A 140 -5.10 3.95 -9.58
CA ARG A 140 -6.25 3.13 -9.17
C ARG A 140 -6.25 3.05 -7.65
N ILE A 141 -7.39 3.39 -7.05
CA ILE A 141 -7.62 3.31 -5.61
C ILE A 141 -8.75 2.30 -5.41
N LEU A 142 -8.44 1.20 -4.75
CA LEU A 142 -9.35 0.10 -4.44
C LEU A 142 -9.75 0.20 -2.96
N TYR A 143 -10.98 -0.22 -2.66
CA TYR A 143 -11.42 -0.43 -1.29
C TYR A 143 -11.09 -1.88 -0.88
N GLY A 144 -10.50 -2.08 0.30
CA GLY A 144 -9.97 -3.36 0.78
C GLY A 144 -10.47 -3.81 2.16
N GLY A 145 -11.55 -3.21 2.67
CA GLY A 145 -12.24 -3.67 3.87
C GLY A 145 -13.67 -4.09 3.59
#